data_AF-A0A7J8PQJ7-F1
#
_entry.id   AF-A0A7J8PQJ7-F1
#
_cell.length_a   1.000
_cell.length_b   1.000
_cell.length_c   1.000
_cell.angle_alpha   90.00
_cell.angle_beta   90.00
_cell.angle_gamma   90.00
#
_symmetry.space_group_name_H-M   'P 1'
#
loop_
_entity.id
_entity.type
_entity.pdbx_description
1 polymer ?
#
loop_
_entity_poly.entity_id
_entity_poly.type
_entity_poly.pdbx_seq_one_letter_code
_entity_poly.pdbx_strand_id
1 'polypeptide(L)'
;TKGVISSDLLIINLEFQYNEEIKTEEFEEHAEKVKTLPAAPSNDDMLILYGLYKQATVGPVNTGRPGMFNMRERYKWDAWKAVEGKSKEEAMGDYITKVKQLFEAAGSS
;
A
#
# COMPACT_ATOMS: atom_id res chain seq x y z
N THR A 1 35.98 2.73 -23.45
CA THR A 1 34.84 3.38 -24.12
C THR A 1 33.71 3.52 -23.12
N LYS A 2 33.63 4.66 -22.42
CA LYS A 2 32.57 4.92 -21.44
C LYS A 2 31.36 5.45 -22.21
N GLY A 3 30.30 4.65 -22.26
CA GLY A 3 29.10 4.93 -23.03
C GLY A 3 28.40 6.18 -22.53
N VAL A 4 28.19 7.13 -23.44
CA VAL A 4 27.26 8.23 -23.25
C VAL A 4 25.87 7.62 -23.25
N ILE A 5 25.18 7.67 -22.12
CA ILE A 5 23.78 7.27 -22.04
C ILE A 5 23.00 8.30 -22.87
N SER A 6 22.18 7.83 -23.83
CA SER A 6 21.37 8.72 -24.69
C SER A 6 20.46 9.61 -23.82
N SER A 7 20.30 10.88 -24.18
CA SER A 7 19.42 11.82 -23.44
C SER A 7 18.00 11.29 -23.27
N ASP A 8 17.49 10.54 -24.25
CA ASP A 8 16.15 9.93 -24.19
C ASP A 8 16.03 8.89 -23.06
N LEU A 9 17.08 8.11 -22.82
CA LEU A 9 17.12 7.14 -21.71
C LEU A 9 17.17 7.84 -20.35
N LEU A 10 17.84 9.00 -20.28
CA LEU A 10 17.89 9.80 -19.06
C LEU A 10 16.51 10.38 -18.73
N ILE A 11 15.80 10.90 -19.74
CA ILE A 11 14.45 11.46 -19.59
C ILE A 11 13.48 10.37 -19.13
N ILE A 12 13.49 9.18 -19.72
CA ILE A 12 12.62 8.06 -19.33
C ILE A 12 12.84 7.67 -17.87
N ASN A 13 14.10 7.58 -17.41
CA ASN A 13 14.39 7.25 -16.01
C ASN A 13 13.90 8.34 -15.05
N LEU A 14 14.02 9.61 -15.43
CA LEU A 14 13.52 10.74 -14.64
C LEU A 14 11.99 10.73 -14.55
N GLU A 15 11.29 10.50 -15.66
CA GLU A 15 9.83 10.36 -15.68
C GLU A 15 9.36 9.18 -14.82
N PHE A 16 10.05 8.05 -14.91
CA PHE A 16 9.75 6.87 -14.09
C PHE A 16 9.92 7.17 -12.60
N GLN A 17 11.06 7.76 -12.21
CA GLN A 17 11.33 8.14 -10.83
C GLN A 17 10.30 9.17 -10.32
N TYR A 18 9.97 10.17 -11.13
CA TYR A 18 8.97 11.18 -10.78
C TYR A 18 7.58 10.56 -10.55
N ASN A 19 7.17 9.61 -11.39
CA ASN A 19 5.90 8.92 -11.24
C ASN A 19 5.85 8.03 -9.98
N GLU A 20 6.97 7.43 -9.57
CA GLU A 20 7.06 6.70 -8.29
C GLU A 20 6.95 7.64 -7.08
N GLU A 21 7.60 8.81 -7.15
CA GLU A 21 7.53 9.84 -6.11
C GLU A 21 6.10 10.35 -5.92
N ILE A 22 5.42 10.73 -7.02
CA ILE A 22 4.01 11.17 -6.99
C ILE A 22 3.09 10.10 -6.39
N LYS A 23 3.28 8.82 -6.76
CA LYS A 23 2.49 7.72 -6.18
C LYS A 23 2.72 7.56 -4.67
N THR A 24 3.95 7.78 -4.22
CA THR A 24 4.31 7.71 -2.81
C THR A 24 3.63 8.83 -2.02
N GLU A 25 3.64 10.06 -2.55
CA GLU A 25 2.95 11.20 -1.96
C GLU A 25 1.43 10.96 -1.85
N GLU A 26 0.78 10.49 -2.91
CA GLU A 26 -0.66 10.18 -2.88
C GLU A 26 -0.98 9.09 -1.84
N PHE A 27 -0.12 8.08 -1.72
CA PHE A 27 -0.28 7.02 -0.74
C PHE A 27 -0.20 7.55 0.69
N GLU A 28 0.79 8.39 0.99
CA GLU A 28 0.97 9.01 2.30
C GLU A 28 -0.22 9.90 2.67
N GLU A 29 -0.71 10.70 1.71
CA GLU A 29 -1.93 11.52 1.91
C GLU A 29 -3.12 10.63 2.31
N HIS A 30 -3.36 9.54 1.58
CA HIS A 30 -4.48 8.64 1.87
C HIS A 30 -4.27 7.85 3.17
N ALA A 31 -3.03 7.55 3.55
CA ALA A 31 -2.69 6.92 4.82
C ALA A 31 -2.95 7.84 6.02
N GLU A 32 -2.79 9.15 5.87
CA GLU A 32 -3.23 10.11 6.87
C GLU A 32 -4.75 10.31 6.85
N LYS A 33 -5.32 10.45 5.65
CA LYS A 33 -6.76 10.68 5.46
C LYS A 33 -7.63 9.55 6.00
N VAL A 34 -7.21 8.28 5.90
CA VAL A 34 -8.01 7.15 6.43
C VAL A 34 -8.30 7.29 7.94
N LYS A 35 -7.44 8.01 8.69
CA LYS A 35 -7.62 8.28 10.13
C LYS A 35 -8.79 9.23 10.41
N THR A 36 -9.27 9.94 9.39
CA THR A 36 -10.37 10.92 9.50
C THR A 36 -11.70 10.36 9.01
N LEU A 37 -11.82 9.04 8.77
CA LEU A 37 -13.08 8.42 8.40
C LEU A 37 -14.13 8.65 9.51
N PRO A 38 -15.36 9.08 9.16
CA PRO A 38 -16.37 9.45 10.15
C PRO A 38 -16.95 8.24 10.90
N ALA A 39 -16.84 7.05 10.32
CA ALA A 39 -17.14 5.78 10.96
C ALA A 39 -15.94 4.83 10.85
N ALA A 40 -15.72 4.04 11.90
CA ALA A 40 -14.67 3.03 11.88
C ALA A 40 -14.97 1.98 10.79
N PRO A 41 -14.00 1.63 9.92
CA PRO A 41 -14.15 0.54 8.96
C PRO A 41 -14.42 -0.79 9.67
N SER A 42 -14.94 -1.78 8.92
CA SER A 42 -15.06 -3.14 9.44
C SER A 42 -13.68 -3.72 9.78
N ASN A 43 -13.63 -4.73 10.65
CA ASN A 43 -12.36 -5.41 10.96
C ASN A 43 -11.70 -5.99 9.69
N ASP A 44 -12.50 -6.47 8.74
CA ASP A 44 -12.01 -7.02 7.47
C ASP A 44 -11.38 -5.91 6.61
N ASP A 45 -12.02 -4.73 6.54
CA ASP A 45 -11.44 -3.57 5.84
C ASP A 45 -10.13 -3.12 6.48
N MET A 46 -10.07 -3.10 7.81
CA MET A 46 -8.84 -2.77 8.54
C MET A 46 -7.72 -3.77 8.27
N LEU A 47 -8.03 -5.05 8.14
CA LEU A 47 -7.05 -6.08 7.79
C LEU A 47 -6.57 -5.95 6.34
N ILE A 48 -7.46 -5.65 5.39
CA ILE A 48 -7.10 -5.36 4.00
C ILE A 48 -6.16 -4.16 3.93
N LEU A 49 -6.53 -3.04 4.57
CA LEU A 49 -5.70 -1.84 4.63
C LEU A 49 -4.34 -2.14 5.27
N TYR A 50 -4.30 -2.92 6.36
CA TYR A 50 -3.05 -3.32 6.99
C TYR A 50 -2.14 -4.12 6.05
N GLY A 51 -2.68 -5.14 5.37
CA GLY A 51 -1.90 -5.97 4.46
C GLY A 51 -1.29 -5.16 3.32
N LEU A 52 -2.13 -4.32 2.67
CA LEU A 52 -1.69 -3.43 1.59
C LEU A 52 -0.66 -2.41 2.07
N TYR A 53 -0.87 -1.79 3.24
CA TYR A 53 0.08 -0.84 3.82
C TYR A 53 1.44 -1.48 4.11
N LYS A 54 1.45 -2.70 4.69
CA LYS A 54 2.69 -3.44 4.95
C LYS A 54 3.40 -3.80 3.66
N GLN A 55 2.68 -4.24 2.64
CA GLN A 55 3.26 -4.55 1.33
C GLN A 55 3.83 -3.31 0.63
N ALA A 56 3.11 -2.19 0.66
CA ALA A 56 3.55 -0.92 0.08
C ALA A 56 4.84 -0.37 0.74
N THR A 57 4.93 -0.46 2.07
CA THR A 57 6.04 0.14 2.83
C THR A 57 7.24 -0.79 2.96
N VAL A 58 6.99 -2.05 3.34
CA VAL A 58 8.04 -3.04 3.63
C VAL A 58 8.33 -3.95 2.43
N GLY A 59 7.32 -4.22 1.59
CA GLY A 59 7.39 -5.27 0.57
C GLY A 59 6.89 -6.63 1.10
N PRO A 60 7.29 -7.75 0.47
CA PRO A 60 6.85 -9.09 0.84
C PRO A 60 7.08 -9.41 2.32
N VAL A 61 6.16 -10.17 2.92
CA VAL A 61 6.25 -10.57 4.32
C VAL A 61 7.53 -11.36 4.61
N ASN A 62 8.27 -10.91 5.62
CA ASN A 62 9.62 -11.39 5.93
C ASN A 62 9.76 -11.91 7.37
N THR A 63 8.64 -12.19 8.03
CA THR A 63 8.59 -12.71 9.40
C THR A 63 7.86 -14.04 9.47
N GLY A 64 8.14 -14.83 10.51
CA GLY A 64 7.38 -16.05 10.79
C GLY A 64 5.94 -15.75 11.22
N ARG A 65 5.02 -16.64 10.82
CA ARG A 65 3.61 -16.52 11.21
C ARG A 65 3.45 -16.62 12.73
N PRO A 66 2.75 -15.68 13.40
CA PRO A 66 2.50 -15.74 14.84
C PRO A 66 1.80 -17.04 15.28
N GLY A 67 2.11 -17.48 16.51
CA GLY A 67 1.52 -18.67 17.11
C GLY A 67 0.01 -18.56 17.34
N MET A 68 -0.66 -19.71 17.44
CA MET A 68 -2.13 -19.81 17.49
C MET A 68 -2.78 -19.02 18.64
N PHE A 69 -2.07 -18.79 19.74
CA PHE A 69 -2.59 -18.02 20.89
C PHE A 69 -2.56 -16.50 20.68
N ASN A 70 -1.92 -15.99 19.61
CA ASN A 70 -1.89 -14.57 19.27
C ASN A 70 -2.71 -14.29 18.01
N MET A 71 -4.03 -14.47 18.11
CA MET A 71 -4.95 -14.42 16.97
C MET A 71 -4.96 -13.06 16.26
N ARG A 72 -4.86 -11.95 16.99
CA ARG A 72 -4.84 -10.59 16.41
C ARG A 72 -3.64 -10.39 15.49
N GLU A 73 -2.44 -10.71 15.97
CA GLU A 73 -1.23 -10.56 15.16
C GLU A 73 -1.17 -11.60 14.04
N ARG A 74 -1.76 -12.79 14.27
CA ARG A 74 -1.91 -13.80 13.22
C ARG A 74 -2.78 -13.29 12.07
N TYR A 75 -3.93 -12.66 12.33
CA TYR A 75 -4.78 -12.10 11.27
C TYR A 75 -4.09 -10.98 10.49
N LYS A 76 -3.38 -10.08 11.17
CA LYS A 76 -2.55 -9.07 10.52
C LYS A 76 -1.49 -9.69 9.60
N TRP A 77 -0.77 -10.70 10.12
CA TRP A 77 0.24 -11.42 9.35
C TRP A 77 -0.38 -12.12 8.14
N ASP A 78 -1.53 -12.77 8.32
CA ASP A 78 -2.26 -13.46 7.25
C ASP A 78 -2.69 -12.48 6.16
N ALA A 79 -3.18 -11.28 6.55
CA ALA A 79 -3.55 -10.24 5.60
C ALA A 79 -2.36 -9.69 4.80
N TRP A 80 -1.19 -9.52 5.44
CA TRP A 80 0.04 -9.14 4.74
C TRP A 80 0.54 -10.26 3.82
N LYS A 81 0.54 -11.51 4.30
CA LYS A 81 0.92 -12.68 3.50
C LYS A 81 0.03 -12.85 2.26
N ALA A 82 -1.26 -12.56 2.37
CA ALA A 82 -2.22 -12.68 1.26
C ALA A 82 -1.90 -11.76 0.07
N VAL A 83 -1.15 -10.68 0.28
CA VAL A 83 -0.79 -9.69 -0.76
C VAL A 83 0.69 -9.72 -1.14
N GLU A 84 1.44 -10.74 -0.71
CA GLU A 84 2.91 -10.78 -0.84
C GLU A 84 3.45 -10.69 -2.27
N GLY A 85 2.63 -11.08 -3.26
CA GLY A 85 3.01 -11.09 -4.67
C GLY A 85 2.87 -9.72 -5.36
N LYS A 86 2.30 -8.72 -4.69
CA LYS A 86 2.15 -7.37 -5.27
C LYS A 86 3.47 -6.62 -5.17
N SER A 87 3.79 -5.84 -6.20
CA SER A 87 4.81 -4.79 -6.10
C SER A 87 4.39 -3.73 -5.06
N LYS A 88 5.34 -2.88 -4.65
CA LYS A 88 5.03 -1.80 -3.72
C LYS A 88 4.03 -0.82 -4.35
N GLU A 89 4.22 -0.54 -5.63
CA GLU A 89 3.43 0.41 -6.41
C GLU A 89 2.00 -0.10 -6.59
N GLU A 90 1.81 -1.40 -6.86
CA GLU A 90 0.48 -2.02 -6.92
C GLU A 90 -0.20 -1.98 -5.54
N ALA A 91 0.53 -2.27 -4.46
CA ALA A 91 -0.03 -2.23 -3.11
C ALA A 91 -0.45 -0.82 -2.68
N MET A 92 0.32 0.21 -3.07
CA MET A 92 -0.06 1.62 -2.86
C MET A 92 -1.33 1.97 -3.61
N GLY A 93 -1.43 1.61 -4.89
CA GLY A 93 -2.62 1.87 -5.71
C GLY A 93 -3.88 1.18 -5.18
N ASP A 94 -3.76 -0.08 -4.76
CA ASP A 94 -4.85 -0.83 -4.14
C ASP A 94 -5.25 -0.21 -2.79
N TYR A 95 -4.29 0.25 -1.98
CA TYR A 95 -4.57 0.93 -0.71
C TYR A 95 -5.37 2.22 -0.92
N ILE A 96 -4.92 3.08 -1.83
CA ILE A 96 -5.61 4.33 -2.19
C ILE A 96 -7.04 4.02 -2.64
N THR A 97 -7.21 3.02 -3.50
CA THR A 97 -8.53 2.58 -4.00
C THR A 97 -9.42 2.15 -2.84
N LYS A 98 -8.91 1.35 -1.91
CA LYS A 98 -9.67 0.88 -0.74
C LYS A 98 -10.09 2.04 0.17
N VAL A 99 -9.20 3.00 0.42
CA VAL A 99 -9.52 4.20 1.21
C VAL A 99 -10.64 5.02 0.55
N LYS A 100 -10.56 5.25 -0.77
CA LYS A 100 -11.60 5.97 -1.52
C LYS A 100 -12.98 5.29 -1.37
N GLN A 101 -13.04 3.96 -1.53
CA GLN A 101 -14.28 3.20 -1.35
C GLN A 101 -14.87 3.35 0.06
N LEU A 102 -14.04 3.40 1.10
CA LEU A 102 -14.50 3.60 2.48
C LEU A 102 -15.10 5.00 2.68
N PHE A 103 -14.51 6.04 2.07
CA PHE A 103 -15.07 7.39 2.11
C PHE A 103 -16.40 7.51 1.36
N GLU A 104 -16.52 6.87 0.19
CA GLU A 104 -17.77 6.82 -0.57
C GLU A 104 -18.89 6.11 0.20
N ALA A 105 -18.57 4.96 0.82
CA ALA A 105 -19.52 4.23 1.66
C ALA A 105 -19.97 5.05 2.88
N ALA A 106 -19.04 5.77 3.51
CA ALA A 106 -19.34 6.61 4.67
C ALA A 106 -20.13 7.89 4.33
N GLY A 107 -19.93 8.48 3.15
CA GLY A 107 -20.68 9.66 2.70
C GLY A 107 -22.04 9.35 2.07
N SER A 108 -22.28 8.09 1.70
CA SER A 108 -23.57 7.60 1.19
C SER A 108 -24.52 7.10 2.29
N SER A 109 -24.09 7.17 3.56
CA SER A 109 -24.82 6.68 4.73
C SER A 109 -25.49 7.80 5.52
#